data_AF-A0A0R3QDR2-F1
#
_entry.id   AF-A0A0R3QDR2-F1
#
_cell.length_a   1.000
_cell.length_b   1.000
_cell.length_c   1.000
_cell.angle_alpha   90.00
_cell.angle_beta   90.00
_cell.angle_gamma   90.00
#
_symmetry.space_group_name_H-M   'P 1'
#
loop_
_entity.id
_entity.type
_entity.pdbx_description
1 polymer ?
#
loop_
_entity_poly.entity_id
_entity_poly.type
_entity_poly.pdbx_seq_one_letter_code
_entity_poly.pdbx_strand_id
1 'polypeptide(L)'
;MGRAQFEYDEVGNTFYYVLVSFYALVLIPATFFFWPSSKLDKSEKKEHCYCEGCTEKRIKAEAKRPWRRTKKFLTFLALALAWILFFIIVRKVTQIEVEHTEYDPYAILGIDQGAASSVVKKKYRELSKTMHPDKGGDPVQFDRIAKAYQALTDDESRENWEKYGNPDGPTATTFGIALPKWIVSKEYGVWVLAFYGFVLMVLLPSAV
;
A
#
# COMPACT_ATOMS: atom_id res chain seq x y z
N MET A 1 11.33 16.89 -25.00
CA MET A 1 10.70 15.69 -24.45
C MET A 1 10.69 15.83 -22.93
N GLY A 2 9.56 16.24 -22.35
CA GLY A 2 9.44 16.36 -20.90
C GLY A 2 9.58 14.99 -20.26
N ARG A 3 10.46 14.86 -19.26
CA ARG A 3 10.54 13.65 -18.45
C ARG A 3 9.20 13.52 -17.73
N ALA A 4 8.50 12.40 -17.91
CA ALA A 4 7.32 12.10 -17.10
C ALA A 4 7.78 12.08 -15.63
N GLN A 5 7.28 13.03 -14.85
CA GLN A 5 7.60 13.13 -13.43
C GLN A 5 6.63 12.20 -12.71
N PHE A 6 7.14 11.05 -12.25
CA PHE A 6 6.36 10.09 -11.48
C PHE A 6 6.21 10.61 -10.05
N GLU A 7 4.97 10.69 -9.60
CA GLU A 7 4.65 11.07 -8.24
C GLU A 7 4.46 9.80 -7.40
N TYR A 8 5.23 9.69 -6.32
CA TYR A 8 5.20 8.54 -5.42
C TYR A 8 4.31 8.87 -4.23
N ASP A 9 3.64 7.85 -3.69
CA ASP A 9 2.73 8.01 -2.55
C ASP A 9 3.48 8.45 -1.29
N GLU A 10 3.23 9.69 -0.86
CA GLU A 10 3.80 10.32 0.36
C GLU A 10 3.33 9.61 1.64
N VAL A 11 2.07 9.13 1.65
CA VAL A 11 1.39 8.63 2.86
C VAL A 11 1.36 7.10 2.89
N GLY A 12 1.55 6.46 1.73
CA GLY A 12 1.57 5.01 1.57
C GLY A 12 0.19 4.38 1.43
N ASN A 13 -0.88 5.18 1.41
CA ASN A 13 -2.28 4.72 1.38
C ASN A 13 -2.56 3.84 0.15
N THR A 14 -2.17 4.30 -1.05
CA THR A 14 -2.35 3.59 -2.32
C THR A 14 -1.53 2.30 -2.37
N PHE A 15 -0.31 2.31 -1.80
CA PHE A 15 0.52 1.11 -1.71
C PHE A 15 -0.15 0.01 -0.89
N TYR A 16 -0.78 0.36 0.24
CA TYR A 16 -1.47 -0.64 1.05
C TYR A 16 -2.66 -1.27 0.34
N TYR A 17 -3.44 -0.51 -0.44
CA TYR A 17 -4.52 -1.06 -1.27
C TYR A 17 -3.99 -2.05 -2.32
N VAL A 18 -2.87 -1.71 -2.96
CA VAL A 18 -2.21 -2.58 -3.93
C VAL A 18 -1.72 -3.87 -3.26
N LEU A 19 -1.07 -3.76 -2.10
CA LEU A 19 -0.58 -4.91 -1.33
C LEU A 19 -1.73 -5.85 -0.92
N VAL A 20 -2.82 -5.30 -0.37
CA VAL A 20 -4.02 -6.07 0.00
C VAL A 20 -4.63 -6.77 -1.22
N SER A 21 -4.65 -6.09 -2.37
CA SER A 21 -5.19 -6.66 -3.62
C SER A 21 -4.34 -7.84 -4.11
N PHE A 22 -3.02 -7.70 -4.15
CA PHE A 22 -2.11 -8.80 -4.51
C PHE A 22 -2.19 -9.95 -3.50
N TYR A 23 -2.28 -9.65 -2.21
CA TYR A 23 -2.44 -10.67 -1.17
C TYR A 23 -3.74 -11.45 -1.37
N ALA A 24 -4.86 -10.77 -1.63
CA ALA A 24 -6.14 -11.41 -1.92
C ALA A 24 -6.08 -12.29 -3.18
N LEU A 25 -5.41 -11.82 -4.24
CA LEU A 25 -5.23 -12.56 -5.49
C LEU A 25 -4.46 -13.88 -5.27
N VAL A 26 -3.54 -13.92 -4.32
CA VAL A 26 -2.84 -15.16 -3.94
C VAL A 26 -3.66 -16.00 -2.96
N LEU A 27 -4.27 -15.38 -1.95
CA LEU A 27 -4.98 -16.07 -0.88
C LEU A 27 -6.23 -16.80 -1.38
N ILE A 28 -7.02 -16.19 -2.28
CA ILE A 28 -8.29 -16.76 -2.74
C ILE A 28 -8.06 -18.05 -3.56
N PRO A 29 -7.18 -18.10 -4.57
CA PRO A 29 -6.84 -19.35 -5.25
C PRO A 29 -6.16 -20.37 -4.34
N ALA A 30 -5.26 -19.92 -3.45
CA ALA A 30 -4.60 -20.81 -2.49
C ALA A 30 -5.61 -21.47 -1.56
N THR A 31 -6.61 -20.72 -1.09
CA THR A 31 -7.66 -21.27 -0.23
C THR A 31 -8.55 -22.23 -0.99
N PHE A 32 -8.86 -22.01 -2.26
CA PHE A 32 -9.58 -22.99 -3.08
C PHE A 32 -8.76 -24.28 -3.34
N PHE A 33 -7.47 -24.14 -3.66
CA PHE A 33 -6.58 -25.27 -3.97
C PHE A 33 -6.24 -26.12 -2.74
N PHE A 34 -5.91 -25.46 -1.63
CA PHE A 34 -5.55 -26.10 -0.36
C PHE A 34 -6.77 -26.30 0.56
N TRP A 35 -7.98 -25.93 0.12
CA TRP A 35 -9.19 -26.17 0.91
C TRP A 35 -9.20 -27.63 1.30
N PRO A 36 -9.41 -27.96 2.59
CA PRO A 36 -9.61 -29.33 3.02
C PRO A 36 -10.99 -29.76 2.53
N SER A 37 -11.13 -29.94 1.22
CA SER A 37 -12.31 -30.49 0.59
C SER A 37 -12.45 -31.89 1.17
N SER A 38 -13.47 -32.04 1.99
CA SER A 38 -13.99 -33.28 2.52
C SER A 38 -14.60 -34.13 1.39
N LYS A 39 -13.88 -34.30 0.27
CA LYS A 39 -13.80 -35.63 -0.33
C LYS A 39 -13.14 -36.53 0.72
N LEU A 40 -13.94 -36.80 1.76
CA LEU A 40 -13.90 -37.92 2.66
C LEU A 40 -13.34 -39.05 1.84
N ASP A 41 -12.25 -39.64 2.32
CA ASP A 41 -11.64 -40.83 1.75
C ASP A 41 -12.75 -41.78 1.27
N LYS A 42 -13.15 -41.68 0.00
CA LYS A 42 -14.01 -42.70 -0.63
C LYS A 42 -13.28 -44.04 -0.66
N SER A 43 -11.98 -44.03 -0.35
CA SER A 43 -11.16 -45.19 -0.06
C SER A 43 -11.58 -45.97 1.19
N GLU A 44 -12.28 -45.39 2.17
CA GLU A 44 -12.69 -46.07 3.41
C GLU A 44 -14.07 -46.74 3.33
N LYS A 45 -14.89 -46.38 2.34
CA LYS A 45 -16.21 -47.02 2.10
C LYS A 45 -16.13 -48.14 1.05
N LYS A 46 -15.01 -48.86 0.96
CA LYS A 46 -15.01 -50.17 0.32
C LYS A 46 -15.32 -51.18 1.42
N GLU A 47 -16.30 -52.04 1.23
CA GLU A 47 -16.48 -53.21 2.11
C GLU A 47 -15.14 -53.94 2.17
N HIS A 48 -14.50 -53.87 3.34
CA HIS A 48 -13.18 -54.43 3.56
C HIS A 48 -13.36 -55.84 4.10
N CYS A 49 -12.60 -56.79 3.55
CA CYS A 49 -12.53 -58.13 4.12
C CYS A 49 -11.96 -58.06 5.54
N TYR A 50 -12.59 -58.76 6.49
CA TYR A 50 -12.21 -58.80 7.91
C TYR A 50 -11.25 -59.94 8.25
N CYS A 51 -10.58 -60.51 7.25
CA CYS A 51 -9.58 -61.55 7.45
C CYS A 51 -8.33 -61.00 8.18
N GLU A 52 -7.69 -61.81 9.01
CA GLU A 52 -6.52 -61.41 9.82
C GLU A 52 -5.34 -60.91 8.95
N GLY A 53 -5.10 -61.53 7.79
CA GLY A 53 -4.11 -61.06 6.83
C GLY A 53 -4.49 -59.75 6.11
N CYS A 54 -5.79 -59.45 6.02
CA CYS A 54 -6.34 -58.26 5.38
C CYS A 54 -6.23 -57.05 6.32
N THR A 55 -6.50 -57.25 7.62
CA THR A 55 -6.39 -56.22 8.66
C THR A 55 -4.93 -55.81 8.88
N GLU A 56 -3.99 -56.76 8.93
CA GLU A 56 -2.56 -56.43 9.03
C GLU A 56 -2.04 -55.58 7.88
N LYS A 57 -2.42 -55.89 6.64
CA LYS A 57 -2.00 -55.11 5.46
C LYS A 57 -2.51 -53.67 5.52
N ARG A 58 -3.71 -53.46 6.06
CA ARG A 58 -4.27 -52.12 6.26
C ARG A 58 -3.53 -51.35 7.34
N ILE A 59 -3.29 -51.97 8.50
CA ILE A 59 -2.52 -51.35 9.59
C ILE A 59 -1.12 -50.98 9.10
N LYS A 60 -0.44 -51.86 8.35
CA LYS A 60 0.86 -51.60 7.72
C LYS A 60 0.80 -50.49 6.67
N ALA A 61 -0.29 -50.36 5.92
CA ALA A 61 -0.48 -49.30 4.92
C ALA A 61 -0.77 -47.93 5.56
N GLU A 62 -1.54 -47.90 6.65
CA GLU A 62 -1.83 -46.68 7.43
C GLU A 62 -0.59 -46.21 8.21
N ALA A 63 0.20 -47.14 8.78
CA ALA A 63 1.46 -46.85 9.45
C ALA A 63 2.50 -46.18 8.53
N LYS A 64 2.42 -46.39 7.20
CA LYS A 64 3.28 -45.72 6.21
C LYS A 64 2.93 -44.24 5.98
N ARG A 65 1.79 -43.73 6.46
CA ARG A 65 1.38 -42.32 6.30
C ARG A 65 1.00 -41.66 7.63
N PRO A 66 1.89 -41.66 8.65
CA PRO A 66 1.56 -41.24 10.00
C PRO A 66 1.14 -39.77 10.09
N TRP A 67 1.61 -38.93 9.16
CA TRP A 67 1.37 -37.48 9.15
C TRP A 67 0.28 -36.98 8.20
N ARG A 68 -0.55 -37.88 7.63
CA ARG A 68 -1.60 -37.45 6.68
C ARG A 68 -2.65 -36.54 7.36
N ARG A 69 -3.00 -36.87 8.61
CA ARG A 69 -4.00 -36.11 9.40
C ARG A 69 -3.45 -34.81 9.95
N THR A 70 -2.22 -34.84 10.46
CA THR A 70 -1.50 -33.65 10.97
C THR A 70 -1.22 -32.65 9.85
N LYS A 71 -0.84 -33.10 8.64
CA LYS A 71 -0.68 -32.21 7.48
C LYS A 71 -1.97 -31.49 7.08
N LYS A 72 -3.12 -32.18 7.09
CA LYS A 72 -4.44 -31.54 6.82
C LYS A 72 -4.80 -30.51 7.90
N PHE A 73 -4.51 -30.80 9.16
CA PHE A 73 -4.73 -29.86 10.25
C PHE A 73 -3.81 -28.64 10.16
N LEU A 74 -2.51 -28.85 9.90
CA LEU A 74 -1.51 -27.79 9.75
C LEU A 74 -1.83 -26.86 8.57
N THR A 75 -2.23 -27.42 7.43
CA THR A 75 -2.63 -26.62 6.25
C THR A 75 -3.88 -25.79 6.53
N PHE A 76 -4.89 -26.37 7.20
CA PHE A 76 -6.07 -25.62 7.63
C PHE A 76 -5.70 -24.49 8.61
N LEU A 77 -4.86 -24.77 9.61
CA LEU A 77 -4.40 -23.78 10.58
C LEU A 77 -3.62 -22.64 9.90
N ALA A 78 -2.73 -22.97 8.96
CA ALA A 78 -1.98 -21.97 8.19
C ALA A 78 -2.90 -21.08 7.35
N LEU A 79 -3.92 -21.66 6.68
CA LEU A 79 -4.92 -20.89 5.94
C LEU A 79 -5.75 -19.99 6.87
N ALA A 80 -6.14 -20.48 8.05
CA ALA A 80 -6.86 -19.68 9.03
C ALA A 80 -6.02 -18.49 9.51
N LEU A 81 -4.75 -18.70 9.84
CA LEU A 81 -3.81 -17.63 10.21
C LEU A 81 -3.62 -16.62 9.08
N ALA A 82 -3.53 -17.07 7.82
CA ALA A 82 -3.42 -16.20 6.66
C ALA A 82 -4.67 -15.31 6.48
N TRP A 83 -5.87 -15.86 6.67
CA TRP A 83 -7.10 -15.05 6.70
C TRP A 83 -7.16 -14.07 7.86
N ILE A 84 -6.73 -14.48 9.07
CA ILE A 84 -6.66 -13.58 10.23
C ILE A 84 -5.73 -12.40 9.93
N LEU A 85 -4.54 -12.68 9.37
CA LEU A 85 -3.60 -11.64 8.96
C LEU A 85 -4.21 -10.72 7.89
N PHE A 86 -4.91 -11.28 6.90
CA PHE A 86 -5.61 -10.49 5.89
C PHE A 86 -6.59 -9.50 6.52
N PHE A 87 -7.44 -9.96 7.43
CA PHE A 87 -8.39 -9.09 8.12
C PHE A 87 -7.70 -8.03 8.99
N ILE A 88 -6.59 -8.37 9.66
CA ILE A 88 -5.80 -7.39 10.43
C ILE A 88 -5.27 -6.28 9.50
N ILE A 89 -4.70 -6.65 8.35
CA ILE A 89 -4.18 -5.67 7.38
C ILE A 89 -5.34 -4.81 6.86
N VAL A 90 -6.45 -5.41 6.45
CA VAL A 90 -7.62 -4.65 5.96
C VAL A 90 -8.12 -3.66 7.02
N ARG A 91 -8.24 -4.07 8.29
CA ARG A 91 -8.64 -3.17 9.37
C ARG A 91 -7.69 -2.00 9.54
N LYS A 92 -6.37 -2.24 9.45
CA LYS A 92 -5.36 -1.18 9.48
C LYS A 92 -5.54 -0.22 8.31
N VAL A 93 -5.73 -0.73 7.09
CA VAL A 93 -5.93 0.10 5.89
C VAL A 93 -7.20 0.95 5.99
N THR A 94 -8.31 0.39 6.46
CA THR A 94 -9.57 1.14 6.63
C THR A 94 -9.52 2.23 7.70
N GLN A 95 -8.56 2.14 8.63
CA GLN A 95 -8.35 3.14 9.67
C GLN A 95 -7.38 4.24 9.23
N ILE A 96 -6.75 4.11 8.07
CA ILE A 96 -5.93 5.19 7.55
C ILE A 96 -6.90 6.25 7.04
N GLU A 97 -7.06 7.31 7.82
CA GLU A 97 -7.80 8.49 7.42
C GLU A 97 -7.16 9.03 6.15
N VAL A 98 -7.91 8.94 5.05
CA VAL A 98 -7.53 9.61 3.82
C VAL A 98 -7.90 11.07 4.03
N GLU A 99 -6.99 11.81 4.66
CA GLU A 99 -7.12 13.26 4.81
C GLU A 99 -6.95 13.88 3.42
N HIS A 100 -8.03 13.88 2.64
CA HIS A 100 -8.15 14.66 1.43
C HIS A 100 -8.35 16.12 1.85
N THR A 101 -7.28 16.78 2.30
CA THR A 101 -7.31 18.25 2.36
C THR A 101 -7.27 18.76 0.93
N GLU A 102 -8.43 19.11 0.40
CA GLU A 102 -8.53 19.88 -0.83
C GLU A 102 -7.69 21.15 -0.67
N TYR A 103 -6.82 21.43 -1.63
CA TYR A 103 -5.85 22.52 -1.52
C TYR A 103 -6.55 23.87 -1.64
N ASP A 104 -6.79 24.52 -0.51
CA ASP A 104 -7.38 25.85 -0.44
C ASP A 104 -6.32 26.91 -0.06
N PRO A 105 -5.83 27.71 -1.03
CA PRO A 105 -4.84 28.76 -0.78
C PRO A 105 -5.39 29.91 0.08
N TYR A 106 -6.70 30.14 0.09
CA TYR A 106 -7.33 31.15 0.96
C TYR A 106 -7.33 30.67 2.42
N ALA A 107 -7.68 29.40 2.66
CA ALA A 107 -7.63 28.78 3.98
C ALA A 107 -6.19 28.73 4.53
N ILE A 108 -5.18 28.42 3.68
CA ILE A 108 -3.77 28.40 4.08
C ILE A 108 -3.29 29.78 4.56
N LEU A 109 -3.73 30.86 3.91
CA LEU A 109 -3.38 32.23 4.29
C LEU A 109 -4.31 32.81 5.38
N GLY A 110 -5.39 32.12 5.73
CA GLY A 110 -6.39 32.56 6.70
C GLY A 110 -7.16 33.80 6.24
N ILE A 111 -7.53 33.86 4.96
CA ILE A 111 -8.26 34.96 4.34
C ILE A 111 -9.56 34.46 3.69
N ASP A 112 -10.54 35.35 3.51
CA ASP A 112 -11.77 35.01 2.82
C ASP A 112 -11.54 34.75 1.33
N GLN A 113 -12.32 33.82 0.77
CA GLN A 113 -12.34 33.54 -0.67
C GLN A 113 -12.71 34.82 -1.44
N GLY A 114 -11.92 35.16 -2.46
CA GLY A 114 -12.09 36.40 -3.24
C GLY A 114 -11.42 37.65 -2.66
N ALA A 115 -10.59 37.52 -1.60
CA ALA A 115 -9.82 38.65 -1.09
C ALA A 115 -8.91 39.30 -2.15
N ALA A 116 -8.81 40.64 -2.13
CA ALA A 116 -7.98 41.39 -3.06
C ALA A 116 -6.48 41.04 -2.92
N SER A 117 -5.72 41.14 -4.03
CA SER A 117 -4.29 40.83 -4.06
C SER A 117 -3.44 41.66 -3.08
N SER A 118 -3.91 42.85 -2.70
CA SER A 118 -3.31 43.69 -1.66
C SER A 118 -3.39 43.05 -0.26
N VAL A 119 -4.51 42.38 0.06
CA VAL A 119 -4.72 41.65 1.31
C VAL A 119 -3.86 40.39 1.35
N VAL A 120 -3.83 39.64 0.25
CA VAL A 120 -2.96 38.47 0.06
C VAL A 120 -1.49 38.82 0.33
N LYS A 121 -0.98 39.89 -0.29
CA LYS A 121 0.39 40.39 -0.08
C LYS A 121 0.66 40.80 1.36
N LYS A 122 -0.30 41.47 2.01
CA LYS A 122 -0.17 41.90 3.41
C LYS A 122 -0.08 40.68 4.33
N LYS A 123 -0.96 39.70 4.15
CA LYS A 123 -1.03 38.50 4.99
C LYS A 123 0.17 37.58 4.80
N TYR A 124 0.62 37.40 3.56
CA TYR A 124 1.87 36.70 3.28
C TYR A 124 3.06 37.34 4.04
N ARG A 125 3.22 38.67 3.96
CA ARG A 125 4.31 39.36 4.68
C ARG A 125 4.26 39.22 6.20
N GLU A 126 3.06 39.11 6.77
CA GLU A 126 2.85 38.86 8.19
C GLU A 126 3.27 37.44 8.55
N LEU A 127 2.71 36.45 7.85
CA LEU A 127 2.97 35.02 8.07
C LEU A 127 4.43 34.62 7.78
N SER A 128 5.04 35.15 6.71
CA SER A 128 6.44 34.87 6.40
C SER A 128 7.40 35.36 7.48
N LYS A 129 7.05 36.42 8.23
CA LYS A 129 7.91 36.92 9.31
C LYS A 129 7.81 36.10 10.57
N THR A 130 6.67 35.48 10.83
CA THR A 130 6.41 34.65 12.01
C THR A 130 6.81 33.20 11.78
N MET A 131 6.54 32.66 10.58
CA MET A 131 6.75 31.25 10.22
C MET A 131 8.08 30.99 9.47
N HIS A 132 9.01 31.95 9.47
CA HIS A 132 10.30 31.76 8.79
C HIS A 132 11.11 30.63 9.45
N PRO A 133 11.72 29.69 8.68
CA PRO A 133 12.52 28.60 9.26
C PRO A 133 13.68 29.11 10.13
N ASP A 134 14.34 30.21 9.74
CA ASP A 134 15.42 30.83 10.54
C ASP A 134 14.96 31.33 11.92
N LYS A 135 13.66 31.53 12.14
CA LYS A 135 13.09 31.98 13.41
C LYS A 135 12.44 30.84 14.20
N GLY A 136 12.65 29.59 13.80
CA GLY A 136 12.08 28.41 14.44
C GLY A 136 10.71 27.99 13.87
N GLY A 137 10.32 28.50 12.70
CA GLY A 137 9.14 28.02 11.97
C GLY A 137 9.38 26.68 11.26
N ASP A 138 8.30 25.97 10.95
CA ASP A 138 8.37 24.72 10.18
C ASP A 138 8.59 25.04 8.68
N PRO A 139 9.68 24.56 8.05
CA PRO A 139 9.94 24.77 6.62
C PRO A 139 8.80 24.24 5.74
N VAL A 140 8.10 23.19 6.15
CA VAL A 140 6.98 22.61 5.39
C VAL A 140 5.79 23.56 5.38
N GLN A 141 5.47 24.19 6.52
CA GLN A 141 4.40 25.18 6.58
C GLN A 141 4.75 26.46 5.82
N PHE A 142 6.01 26.89 5.90
CA PHE A 142 6.46 28.06 5.13
C PHE A 142 6.32 27.85 3.62
N ASP A 143 6.69 26.68 3.11
CA ASP A 143 6.52 26.32 1.70
C ASP A 143 5.04 26.34 1.26
N ARG A 144 4.13 25.81 2.11
CA ARG A 144 2.68 25.88 1.85
C ARG A 144 2.18 27.32 1.75
N ILE A 145 2.63 28.20 2.65
CA ILE A 145 2.27 29.63 2.65
C ILE A 145 2.80 30.33 1.40
N ALA A 146 4.02 30.02 0.98
CA ALA A 146 4.62 30.57 -0.23
C ALA A 146 3.88 30.12 -1.50
N LYS A 147 3.51 28.84 -1.60
CA LYS A 147 2.70 28.29 -2.69
C LYS A 147 1.31 28.92 -2.75
N ALA A 148 0.65 29.10 -1.60
CA ALA A 148 -0.65 29.76 -1.53
C ALA A 148 -0.58 31.22 -2.00
N TYR A 149 0.47 31.95 -1.60
CA TYR A 149 0.71 33.30 -2.09
C TYR A 149 0.93 33.37 -3.60
N GLN A 150 1.72 32.45 -4.17
CA GLN A 150 1.96 32.39 -5.60
C GLN A 150 0.66 32.11 -6.37
N ALA A 151 -0.11 31.12 -5.91
CA ALA A 151 -1.41 30.76 -6.49
C ALA A 151 -2.40 31.93 -6.59
N LEU A 152 -2.41 32.82 -5.60
CA LEU A 152 -3.36 33.95 -5.54
C LEU A 152 -2.82 35.27 -6.09
N THR A 153 -1.52 35.37 -6.32
CA THR A 153 -0.88 36.61 -6.81
C THR A 153 -0.84 36.66 -8.33
N ASP A 154 -0.70 35.50 -8.97
CA ASP A 154 -0.72 35.37 -10.42
C ASP A 154 -2.15 35.20 -10.93
N ASP A 155 -2.54 36.02 -11.91
CA ASP A 155 -3.92 36.06 -12.40
C ASP A 155 -4.30 34.75 -13.13
N GLU A 156 -3.34 34.15 -13.85
CA GLU A 156 -3.54 32.86 -14.54
C GLU A 156 -3.71 31.72 -13.51
N SER A 157 -2.84 31.66 -12.50
CA SER A 157 -2.94 30.68 -11.42
C SER A 157 -4.24 30.80 -10.61
N ARG A 158 -4.73 32.02 -10.38
CA ARG A 158 -6.01 32.26 -9.69
C ARG A 158 -7.19 31.79 -10.53
N GLU A 159 -7.22 32.11 -11.82
CA GLU A 159 -8.27 31.65 -12.74
C GLU A 159 -8.26 30.12 -12.86
N ASN A 160 -7.08 29.51 -12.89
CA ASN A 160 -6.91 28.06 -12.89
C ASN A 160 -7.48 27.41 -11.62
N TRP A 161 -7.22 28.00 -10.45
CA TRP A 161 -7.79 27.51 -9.20
C TRP A 161 -9.31 27.63 -9.18
N GLU A 162 -9.87 28.74 -9.65
CA GLU A 162 -11.33 28.93 -9.73
C GLU A 162 -12.02 27.94 -10.69
N LYS A 163 -11.35 27.56 -11.79
CA LYS A 163 -11.89 26.62 -12.80
C LYS A 163 -11.65 25.15 -12.48
N TYR A 164 -10.50 24.81 -11.91
CA TYR A 164 -10.02 23.43 -11.76
C TYR A 164 -9.77 23.01 -10.31
N GLY A 165 -9.87 23.93 -9.34
CA GLY A 165 -9.55 23.68 -7.94
C GLY A 165 -8.05 23.58 -7.63
N ASN A 166 -7.17 23.85 -8.60
CA ASN A 166 -5.71 23.80 -8.44
C ASN A 166 -5.03 24.96 -9.19
N PRO A 167 -4.05 25.68 -8.61
CA PRO A 167 -3.33 26.76 -9.30
C PRO A 167 -2.56 26.33 -10.56
N ASP A 168 -2.15 25.07 -10.68
CA ASP A 168 -1.34 24.59 -11.82
C ASP A 168 -2.16 24.38 -13.12
N GLY A 169 -3.47 24.63 -13.09
CA GLY A 169 -4.35 24.49 -14.25
C GLY A 169 -4.88 23.07 -14.47
N PRO A 170 -5.34 22.73 -15.69
CA PRO A 170 -5.87 21.40 -15.99
C PRO A 170 -4.74 20.38 -15.77
N THR A 171 -4.88 19.58 -14.71
CA THR A 171 -3.89 18.56 -14.36
C THR A 171 -3.80 17.58 -15.53
N ALA A 172 -2.66 17.61 -16.23
CA ALA A 172 -2.28 16.52 -17.11
C ALA A 172 -2.28 15.25 -16.25
N THR A 173 -2.86 14.15 -16.74
CA THR A 173 -2.97 12.90 -16.00
C THR A 173 -1.59 12.46 -15.47
N THR A 174 -1.31 12.73 -14.20
CA THR A 174 -0.08 12.33 -13.53
C THR A 174 -0.20 10.87 -13.16
N PHE A 175 0.70 10.04 -13.70
CA PHE A 175 0.74 8.63 -13.35
C PHE A 175 1.43 8.47 -12.00
N GLY A 176 0.63 8.40 -10.94
CA GLY A 176 1.12 8.03 -9.62
C GLY A 176 1.52 6.56 -9.58
N ILE A 177 2.73 6.27 -9.08
CA ILE A 177 3.14 4.88 -8.81
C ILE A 177 2.84 4.60 -7.34
N ALA A 178 2.06 3.56 -7.05
CA ALA A 178 1.72 3.13 -5.70
C ALA A 178 2.89 2.47 -4.95
N LEU A 179 4.13 2.94 -5.15
CA LEU A 179 5.30 2.48 -4.41
C LEU A 179 5.58 3.47 -3.28
N PRO A 180 5.89 2.98 -2.06
CA PRO A 180 6.18 3.85 -0.95
C PRO A 180 7.53 4.54 -1.15
N LYS A 181 7.62 5.83 -0.84
CA LYS A 181 8.80 6.66 -1.10
C LYS A 181 10.10 6.12 -0.50
N TRP A 182 10.04 5.45 0.65
CA TRP A 182 11.23 4.91 1.31
C TRP A 182 11.95 3.84 0.48
N ILE A 183 11.27 3.10 -0.41
CA ILE A 183 11.91 2.10 -1.28
C ILE A 183 12.82 2.76 -2.33
N VAL A 184 12.44 3.96 -2.79
CA VAL A 184 13.12 4.70 -3.87
C VAL A 184 13.98 5.85 -3.32
N SER A 185 13.95 6.09 -2.00
CA SER A 185 14.75 7.15 -1.37
C SER A 185 16.25 6.87 -1.53
N LYS A 186 17.06 7.92 -1.57
CA LYS A 186 18.52 7.77 -1.73
C LYS A 186 19.19 6.99 -0.60
N GLU A 187 18.59 7.01 0.59
CA GLU A 187 19.11 6.36 1.79
C GLU A 187 18.97 4.83 1.71
N TYR A 188 17.80 4.33 1.31
CA TYR A 188 17.53 2.89 1.25
C TYR A 188 17.67 2.30 -0.17
N GLY A 189 17.64 3.12 -1.22
CA GLY A 189 17.67 2.64 -2.61
C GLY A 189 18.93 1.82 -2.93
N VAL A 190 20.09 2.15 -2.36
CA VAL A 190 21.32 1.37 -2.53
C VAL A 190 21.18 -0.02 -1.93
N TRP A 191 20.60 -0.13 -0.74
CA TRP A 191 20.38 -1.40 -0.06
C TRP A 191 19.37 -2.28 -0.80
N VAL A 192 18.28 -1.68 -1.31
CA VAL A 192 17.28 -2.40 -2.11
C VAL A 192 17.91 -2.95 -3.38
N LEU A 193 18.72 -2.16 -4.08
CA LEU A 193 19.45 -2.59 -5.29
C LEU A 193 20.46 -3.70 -4.98
N ALA A 194 21.22 -3.58 -3.90
CA ALA A 194 22.18 -4.61 -3.48
C ALA A 194 21.47 -5.93 -3.16
N PHE A 195 20.34 -5.89 -2.46
CA PHE A 195 19.53 -7.07 -2.17
C PHE A 195 18.99 -7.70 -3.46
N TYR A 196 18.46 -6.91 -4.38
CA TYR A 196 18.00 -7.40 -5.68
C TYR A 196 19.13 -8.07 -6.49
N GLY A 197 20.31 -7.45 -6.51
CA GLY A 197 21.50 -8.01 -7.14
C GLY A 197 21.90 -9.35 -6.52
N PHE A 198 21.88 -9.45 -5.19
CA PHE A 198 22.16 -10.70 -4.48
C PHE A 198 21.14 -11.80 -4.82
N VAL A 199 19.84 -11.48 -4.81
CA VAL A 199 18.79 -12.45 -5.15
C VAL A 199 18.99 -12.99 -6.57
N LEU A 200 19.24 -12.13 -7.54
CA LEU A 200 19.38 -12.54 -8.95
C LEU A 200 20.71 -13.23 -9.26
N MET A 201 21.82 -12.78 -8.67
CA MET A 201 23.15 -13.34 -8.97
C MET A 201 23.50 -14.58 -8.12
N VAL A 202 22.93 -14.73 -6.93
CA VAL A 202 23.31 -15.79 -5.99
C VAL A 202 22.16 -16.76 -5.74
N LEU A 203 20.99 -16.27 -5.33
CA LEU A 203 19.87 -17.15 -4.95
C LEU A 203 19.23 -17.84 -6.16
N LEU A 204 19.06 -17.13 -7.28
CA LEU A 204 18.44 -17.72 -8.47
C LEU A 204 19.30 -18.86 -9.09
N PRO A 205 20.62 -18.70 -9.30
CA PRO A 205 21.46 -19.77 -9.84
C PRO A 205 21.70 -20.95 -8.89
N SER A 206 21.44 -20.78 -7.59
CA SER A 206 21.58 -21.85 -6.60
C SER A 206 20.29 -22.64 -6.38
N ALA A 207 19.13 -22.08 -6.77
CA ALA A 207 17.83 -22.73 -6.68
C ALA A 207 17.41 -23.45 -7.97
N VAL A 208 18.02 -23.11 -9.11
CA VAL A 208 17.84 -23.76 -10.43
C VAL A 208 18.93 -24.80 -10.64
#